data_AF-A0A1D2MA40-F1
#
_entry.id   AF-A0A1D2MA40-F1
#
_cell.length_a   1.000
_cell.length_b   1.000
_cell.length_c   1.000
_cell.angle_alpha   90.00
_cell.angle_beta   90.00
_cell.angle_gamma   90.00
#
_symmetry.space_group_name_H-M   'P 1'
#
loop_
_entity.id
_entity.type
_entity.pdbx_description
1 polymer ?
#
loop_
_entity_poly.entity_id
_entity_poly.type
_entity_poly.pdbx_seq_one_letter_code
_entity_poly.pdbx_strand_id
1 'polypeptide(L)' 'MLQFYDLSVNYPYPYFAKHRKDVSNFDKQFTLEKTELTPTDKLFMMNLDQTEFQGFSFLNPEYVQHV' A
#
# COMPACT_ATOMS: atom_id res chain seq x y z
N MET A 1 20.99 -10.43 -14.39
CA MET A 1 20.34 -9.33 -13.69
C MET A 1 19.09 -8.97 -14.50
N LEU A 2 17.90 -9.16 -13.90
CA LEU A 2 16.57 -8.74 -14.36
C LEU A 2 16.02 -9.34 -15.69
N GLN A 3 15.60 -10.60 -15.64
CA GLN A 3 14.67 -11.20 -16.63
C GLN A 3 13.20 -11.25 -16.16
N PHE A 4 12.84 -10.53 -15.08
CA PHE A 4 11.49 -10.52 -14.51
C PHE A 4 10.61 -9.35 -14.99
N TYR A 5 10.89 -8.73 -16.14
CA TYR A 5 10.18 -7.54 -16.62
C TYR A 5 9.16 -7.78 -17.73
N ASP A 6 8.58 -8.98 -17.78
CA ASP A 6 7.34 -9.18 -18.52
C ASP A 6 6.34 -9.94 -17.65
N LEU A 7 5.48 -9.18 -16.97
CA LEU A 7 4.35 -9.72 -16.20
C LEU A 7 3.27 -10.36 -17.10
N SER A 8 3.44 -10.36 -18.44
CA SER A 8 2.54 -11.03 -19.39
C SER A 8 2.89 -12.50 -19.66
N VAL A 9 3.85 -13.09 -18.91
CA VAL A 9 4.04 -14.54 -18.89
C VAL A 9 2.70 -15.18 -18.51
N ASN A 10 2.12 -15.88 -19.50
CA ASN A 10 0.80 -16.47 -19.56
C ASN A 10 0.40 -17.17 -18.25
N TYR A 11 -0.13 -16.40 -17.30
CA TYR A 11 -0.52 -16.91 -16.00
C TYR A 11 -1.85 -17.65 -16.20
N PRO A 12 -1.95 -18.94 -15.83
CA PRO A 12 -3.11 -19.78 -16.17
C PRO A 12 -4.41 -19.31 -15.52
N TYR A 13 -4.33 -18.42 -14.52
CA TYR A 13 -5.48 -17.88 -13.78
C TYR A 13 -5.37 -16.35 -13.63
N PRO A 14 -5.58 -15.58 -14.70
CA PRO A 14 -5.48 -14.13 -14.64
C PRO A 14 -6.51 -13.55 -13.66
N TYR A 15 -6.02 -12.85 -12.62
CA TYR A 15 -6.87 -12.08 -11.71
C TYR A 15 -7.28 -10.78 -12.39
N PHE A 16 -8.46 -10.76 -13.00
CA PHE A 16 -8.96 -9.58 -13.69
C PHE A 16 -9.66 -8.63 -12.71
N ALA A 17 -9.14 -7.41 -12.61
CA ALA A 17 -9.87 -6.29 -12.02
C ALA A 17 -10.79 -5.66 -13.08
N LYS A 18 -12.07 -5.45 -12.75
CA LYS A 18 -13.05 -4.88 -13.67
C LYS A 18 -12.87 -3.38 -13.89
N HIS A 19 -12.36 -2.67 -12.88
CA HIS A 19 -12.06 -1.24 -12.93
C HIS A 19 -11.00 -0.87 -11.88
N ARG A 20 -10.48 0.37 -11.93
CA ARG A 20 -9.38 0.86 -11.06
C ARG A 20 -9.64 0.79 -9.54
N LYS A 21 -10.90 0.62 -9.13
CA LYS A 21 -11.33 0.55 -7.73
C LYS A 21 -11.96 -0.81 -7.39
N ASP A 22 -11.81 -1.80 -8.26
CA ASP A 22 -12.38 -3.12 -8.01
C ASP A 22 -11.64 -3.80 -6.86
N VAL A 23 -12.39 -4.17 -5.83
CA VAL A 23 -11.87 -4.82 -4.62
C VAL A 23 -12.34 -6.27 -4.48
N SER A 24 -12.92 -6.85 -5.54
CA SER A 24 -13.51 -8.20 -5.51
C SER A 24 -12.52 -9.33 -5.23
N ASN A 25 -11.22 -9.09 -5.39
CA ASN A 25 -10.15 -10.02 -5.04
C ASN A 25 -9.67 -9.91 -3.58
N PHE A 26 -10.26 -9.01 -2.79
CA PHE A 26 -9.96 -8.85 -1.36
C PHE A 26 -11.11 -9.43 -0.51
N ASP A 27 -10.80 -9.82 0.72
CA ASP A 27 -11.83 -10.26 1.67
C ASP A 27 -12.81 -9.11 1.95
N LYS A 28 -14.11 -9.42 1.87
CA LYS A 28 -15.17 -8.45 2.12
C LYS A 28 -15.10 -7.89 3.53
N GLN A 29 -14.61 -8.65 4.50
CA GLN A 29 -14.45 -8.17 5.88
C GLN A 29 -13.66 -6.85 5.89
N PHE A 30 -12.55 -6.74 5.14
CA PHE A 30 -11.76 -5.50 5.10
C PHE A 30 -12.39 -4.41 4.24
N THR A 31 -13.01 -4.76 3.11
CA THR A 31 -13.56 -3.75 2.18
C THR A 31 -14.85 -3.11 2.68
N LEU A 32 -15.52 -3.74 3.65
CA LEU A 32 -16.71 -3.22 4.32
C LEU A 32 -16.37 -2.34 5.53
N GLU A 33 -15.16 -2.47 6.09
CA GLU A 33 -14.71 -1.59 7.16
C GLU A 33 -14.59 -0.14 6.68
N LYS A 34 -14.76 0.79 7.62
CA LYS A 34 -14.57 2.20 7.32
C LYS A 34 -13.11 2.50 7.02
N THR A 35 -12.86 3.34 6.03
CA THR A 35 -11.53 3.85 5.69
C THR A 35 -11.15 4.99 6.65
N GLU A 36 -10.91 4.67 7.91
CA GLU A 36 -10.56 5.64 8.96
C GLU A 36 -9.31 5.22 9.73
N LEU A 37 -8.56 6.21 10.22
CA LEU A 37 -7.42 5.97 11.09
C LEU A 37 -7.92 5.78 12.52
N THR A 38 -7.51 4.69 13.16
CA THR A 38 -7.77 4.50 14.59
C THR A 38 -7.15 5.66 15.38
N PRO A 39 -7.92 6.34 16.26
CA PRO A 39 -7.38 7.41 17.09
C PRO A 39 -6.22 6.92 17.95
N THR A 40 -5.13 7.70 17.98
CA THR A 40 -3.93 7.40 18.76
C THR A 40 -3.94 8.12 20.10
N ASP A 41 -3.47 7.47 21.15
CA ASP A 41 -3.24 8.11 22.45
C ASP A 41 -1.97 8.98 22.42
N LYS A 42 -2.12 10.28 22.71
CA LYS A 42 -1.01 11.23 22.72
C LYS A 42 0.06 10.91 23.77
N LEU A 43 -0.35 10.41 24.94
CA LEU A 43 0.59 10.05 25.99
C LEU A 43 1.42 8.84 25.57
N PHE A 44 0.80 7.87 24.90
CA PHE A 44 1.52 6.73 24.33
C PHE A 44 2.54 7.18 23.28
N MET A 45 2.14 8.04 22.35
CA MET A 45 3.03 8.55 21.30
C MET A 45 4.23 9.33 21.86
N MET A 46 4.04 10.13 22.90
CA MET A 46 5.11 10.91 23.54
C MET A 46 6.17 10.04 24.23
N ASN A 47 5.82 8.80 24.59
CA ASN A 47 6.72 7.87 25.26
C ASN A 47 7.53 6.99 24.28
N LEU A 48 7.32 7.14 22.97
CA LEU A 48 8.09 6.42 21.95
C LEU A 48 9.42 7.12 21.67
N ASP A 49 10.50 6.34 21.55
CA ASP A 49 11.78 6.86 21.06
C ASP A 49 11.67 7.19 19.56
N GLN A 50 11.62 8.48 19.24
CA GLN A 50 11.50 8.94 17.86
C GLN A 50 12.76 8.69 17.03
N THR A 51 13.91 8.44 17.67
CA THR A 51 15.16 8.22 16.95
C THR A 51 15.18 6.88 16.21
N GLU A 52 14.36 5.90 16.64
CA GLU A 52 14.20 4.61 15.96
C GLU A 52 13.60 4.76 14.54
N PHE A 53 12.91 5.87 14.26
CA PHE A 53 12.31 6.15 12.96
C PHE A 53 13.17 7.05 12.06
N GLN A 54 14.41 7.36 12.47
CA GLN A 54 15.33 8.13 11.63
C GLN A 54 15.62 7.39 10.32
N GLY A 55 15.57 8.11 9.20
CA GLY A 55 15.77 7.54 7.86
C GLY A 55 14.55 6.81 7.28
N PHE A 56 13.40 6.80 7.97
CA PHE A 56 12.17 6.17 7.46
C PHE A 56 11.60 6.89 6.22
N SER A 57 11.75 8.21 6.13
CA SER A 57 11.21 8.99 5.02
C SER A 57 11.91 8.65 3.70
N PHE A 58 11.14 8.18 2.72
CA PHE A 58 11.57 7.91 1.37
C PHE A 58 10.57 8.51 0.37
N LEU A 59 11.07 9.17 -0.67
CA LEU A 59 10.30 9.59 -1.83
C LEU A 59 10.94 8.97 -3.07
N ASN A 60 10.14 8.33 -3.92
CA ASN A 60 10.64 7.81 -5.19
C ASN A 60 11.10 8.98 -6.09
N PRO A 61 12.40 9.07 -6.48
CA PRO A 61 12.90 10.15 -7.33
C PRO A 61 12.26 10.20 -8.73
N GLU A 62 11.75 9.06 -9.20
CA GLU A 62 11.09 8.93 -10.51
C GLU A 62 9.59 9.26 -10.47
N TYR A 63 9.06 9.66 -9.30
CA TYR A 63 7.64 9.98 -9.18
C TYR A 63 7.32 11.34 -9.82
N VAL A 64 6.78 11.30 -11.04
CA VAL A 64 6.25 12.49 -11.73
C VAL A 64 4.78 12.66 -11.36
N GLN A 65 4.47 13.72 -10.63
CA GLN A 65 3.09 14.07 -10.29
C GLN A 65 2.42 14.69 -11.52
N HIS A 66 1.51 13.95 -12.17
CA HIS A 66 0.61 14.53 -13.16
C HIS A 66 -0.44 15.37 -12.42
N VAL A 67 -0.32 16.70 -12.53
CA VAL A 67 -1.30 17.67 -12.05
C VAL A 67 -2.38 17.88 -13.11
#